data_AF-A0A0P9E125-F1
#
_entry.id   AF-A0A0P9E125-F1
#
_cell.length_a   1.000
_cell.length_b   1.000
_cell.length_c   1.000
_cell.angle_alpha   90.00
_cell.angle_beta   90.00
_cell.angle_gamma   90.00
#
_symmetry.space_group_name_H-M   'P 1'
#
loop_
_entity.id
_entity.type
_entity.pdbx_description
1 polymer ?
#
loop_
_entity_poly.entity_id
_entity_poly.type
_entity_poly.pdbx_seq_one_letter_code
_entity_poly.pdbx_strand_id
1 'polypeptide(L)'
;MAKHKQVKNLVDVKGFWKSVNEKPRGEWVEVFASDWCKDYWRFYAYISLENYEQDIDAINDLIHRLNWRDGDVYVELINHSEGLSDFHHWLYEKGYFTHHCALDLNNWRKRFGDKQ
;
A
#
# COMPACT_ATOMS: atom_id res chain seq x y z
N MET A 1 10.97 -23.50 -5.21
CA MET A 1 11.58 -22.25 -5.69
C MET A 1 10.48 -21.38 -6.30
N ALA A 2 9.91 -20.47 -5.51
CA ALA A 2 8.83 -19.59 -5.97
C ALA A 2 9.41 -18.55 -6.94
N LYS A 3 8.94 -18.56 -8.19
CA LYS A 3 9.33 -17.60 -9.22
C LYS A 3 8.87 -16.21 -8.77
N HIS A 4 9.81 -15.34 -8.41
CA HIS A 4 9.57 -13.90 -8.38
C HIS A 4 9.11 -13.49 -9.78
N LYS A 5 7.79 -13.28 -9.93
CA LYS A 5 7.20 -12.67 -11.11
C LYS A 5 7.76 -11.25 -11.15
N GLN A 6 8.68 -11.03 -12.08
CA GLN A 6 9.19 -9.70 -12.40
C GLN A 6 8.02 -8.73 -12.51
N VAL A 7 8.05 -7.66 -11.73
CA VAL A 7 7.22 -6.46 -11.88
C VAL A 7 7.61 -5.82 -13.21
N LYS A 8 7.20 -6.46 -14.31
CA LYS A 8 7.52 -6.03 -15.67
C LYS A 8 6.65 -4.83 -15.99
N ASN A 9 7.30 -3.68 -16.08
CA ASN A 9 6.89 -2.52 -16.88
C ASN A 9 5.54 -1.88 -16.52
N LEU A 10 5.29 -1.66 -15.22
CA LEU A 10 4.26 -0.74 -14.75
C LEU A 10 4.77 0.71 -14.64
N VAL A 11 5.75 1.15 -15.45
CA VAL A 11 6.34 2.50 -15.34
C VAL A 11 6.14 3.36 -16.59
N ASP A 12 5.64 2.76 -17.69
CA ASP A 12 5.47 3.45 -18.98
C ASP A 12 4.07 4.03 -19.23
N VAL A 13 3.14 3.95 -18.27
CA VAL A 13 1.75 4.40 -18.47
C VAL A 13 1.49 5.65 -17.65
N LYS A 14 1.26 6.79 -18.32
CA LYS A 14 0.67 7.97 -17.69
C LYS A 14 -0.69 7.58 -17.08
N GLY A 15 -0.82 7.74 -15.76
CA GLY A 15 -2.04 7.47 -14.99
C GLY A 15 -2.31 5.98 -14.73
N PHE A 16 -2.07 5.48 -13.52
CA PHE A 16 -2.51 4.14 -13.14
C PHE A 16 -3.90 4.18 -12.54
N TRP A 17 -4.84 3.54 -13.25
CA TRP A 17 -6.24 3.40 -12.84
C TRP A 17 -6.56 1.97 -12.37
N LYS A 18 -5.55 1.14 -12.12
CA LYS A 18 -5.69 -0.26 -11.66
C LYS A 18 -4.72 -0.55 -10.52
N SER A 19 -5.03 -1.58 -9.74
CA SER A 19 -4.14 -2.05 -8.68
C SER A 19 -2.80 -2.54 -9.25
N VAL A 20 -1.69 -2.19 -8.59
CA VAL A 20 -0.33 -2.60 -8.99
C VAL A 20 -0.01 -4.04 -8.63
N ASN A 21 -0.82 -4.64 -7.77
CA ASN A 21 -0.78 -6.06 -7.43
C ASN A 21 -2.18 -6.69 -7.45
N GLU A 22 -2.21 -8.03 -7.56
CA GLU A 22 -3.45 -8.80 -7.55
C GLU A 22 -4.07 -8.79 -6.15
N LYS A 23 -5.40 -8.77 -6.08
CA LYS A 23 -6.14 -8.85 -4.82
C LYS A 23 -5.84 -10.19 -4.11
N PRO A 24 -5.32 -10.19 -2.87
CA PRO A 24 -5.03 -11.41 -2.14
C PRO A 24 -6.31 -12.22 -1.85
N ARG A 25 -6.16 -13.55 -1.72
CA ARG A 25 -7.26 -14.43 -1.27
C ARG A 25 -7.53 -14.34 0.23
N GLY A 26 -6.48 -14.08 1.01
CA GLY A 26 -6.54 -13.95 2.47
C GLY A 26 -7.01 -12.56 2.90
N GLU A 27 -6.59 -12.15 4.10
CA GLU A 27 -6.89 -10.83 4.64
C GLU A 27 -6.03 -9.75 3.97
N TRP A 28 -6.62 -8.59 3.66
CA TRP A 28 -5.96 -7.49 2.94
C TRP A 28 -6.54 -6.12 3.27
N VAL A 29 -5.73 -5.08 3.06
CA VAL A 29 -6.14 -3.67 3.03
C VAL A 29 -5.87 -3.13 1.62
N GLU A 30 -6.82 -2.43 1.03
CA GLU A 30 -6.67 -1.72 -0.23
C GLU A 30 -6.34 -0.27 0.04
N VAL A 31 -5.26 0.22 -0.58
CA VAL A 31 -4.80 1.59 -0.47
C VAL A 31 -4.81 2.24 -1.84
N PHE A 32 -5.04 3.55 -1.84
CA PHE A 32 -4.77 4.44 -2.95
C PHE A 32 -3.56 5.28 -2.60
N ALA A 33 -2.60 5.40 -3.51
CA ALA A 33 -1.44 6.26 -3.35
C ALA A 33 -1.34 7.19 -4.55
N SER A 34 -1.09 8.47 -4.32
CA SER A 34 -0.85 9.46 -5.38
C SER A 34 0.20 10.49 -5.01
N ASP A 35 0.71 11.18 -6.02
CA ASP A 35 1.40 12.45 -5.80
C ASP A 35 0.43 13.49 -5.22
N TRP A 36 0.96 14.51 -4.54
CA TRP A 36 0.18 15.59 -3.90
C TRP A 36 -0.78 16.29 -4.87
N CYS A 37 -0.39 16.39 -6.15
CA CYS A 37 -1.20 16.99 -7.20
C CYS A 37 -2.33 16.08 -7.70
N LYS A 38 -2.40 14.80 -7.28
CA LYS A 38 -3.38 13.74 -7.64
C LYS A 38 -3.63 13.49 -9.14
N ASP A 39 -2.97 14.24 -10.02
CA ASP A 39 -3.28 14.34 -11.44
C ASP A 39 -2.28 13.62 -12.33
N TYR A 40 -1.06 13.35 -11.84
CA TYR A 40 0.01 12.80 -12.68
C TYR A 40 0.33 11.35 -12.36
N TRP A 41 0.41 11.00 -11.07
CA TRP A 41 0.82 9.68 -10.66
C TRP A 41 -0.02 9.20 -9.50
N ARG A 42 -0.79 8.15 -9.74
CA ARG A 42 -1.61 7.51 -8.72
C ARG A 42 -1.77 6.04 -9.02
N PHE A 43 -1.97 5.21 -8.01
CA PHE A 43 -2.27 3.80 -8.16
C PHE A 43 -3.05 3.25 -6.96
N TYR A 44 -3.73 2.13 -7.17
CA TYR A 44 -4.25 1.30 -6.09
C TYR A 44 -3.26 0.19 -5.77
N ALA A 45 -3.26 -0.31 -4.54
CA ALA A 45 -2.48 -1.48 -4.14
C ALA A 45 -3.19 -2.22 -3.01
N TYR A 46 -2.95 -3.53 -2.91
CA TYR A 46 -3.35 -4.33 -1.77
C TYR A 46 -2.15 -4.61 -0.87
N ILE A 47 -2.35 -4.57 0.45
CA ILE A 47 -1.38 -5.02 1.45
C ILE A 47 -2.00 -6.23 2.12
N SER A 48 -1.41 -7.41 1.90
CA SER A 48 -1.89 -8.67 2.46
C SER A 48 -1.40 -8.87 3.88
N LEU A 49 -2.21 -9.44 4.77
CA LEU A 49 -1.76 -9.78 6.13
C LEU A 49 -0.63 -10.83 6.11
N GLU A 50 -0.62 -11.72 5.11
CA GLU A 50 0.38 -12.78 4.99
C GLU A 50 1.75 -12.25 4.55
N ASN A 51 1.79 -11.20 3.72
CA ASN A 51 3.04 -10.69 3.11
C ASN A 51 3.15 -9.15 3.22
N TYR A 52 2.60 -8.55 4.28
CA TYR A 52 2.52 -7.08 4.39
C TYR A 52 3.89 -6.42 4.31
N GLU A 53 4.95 -7.07 4.78
CA GLU A 53 6.29 -6.52 4.71
C GLU A 53 6.75 -6.34 3.26
N GLN A 54 6.64 -7.41 2.46
CA GLN A 54 7.00 -7.39 1.05
C GLN A 54 6.09 -6.47 0.23
N ASP A 55 4.79 -6.45 0.53
CA ASP A 55 3.82 -5.59 -0.14
C ASP A 55 4.13 -4.11 0.10
N ILE A 56 4.38 -3.72 1.35
CA ILE A 56 4.71 -2.34 1.73
C ILE A 56 6.05 -1.90 1.13
N ASP A 57 7.08 -2.75 1.19
CA ASP A 57 8.37 -2.45 0.58
C ASP A 57 8.24 -2.24 -0.93
N ALA A 58 7.49 -3.11 -1.63
CA ALA A 58 7.26 -2.97 -3.07
C ALA A 58 6.51 -1.69 -3.44
N ILE A 59 5.51 -1.30 -2.64
CA ILE A 59 4.76 -0.05 -2.82
C ILE A 59 5.69 1.16 -2.62
N ASN A 60 6.47 1.17 -1.54
CA ASN A 60 7.40 2.25 -1.25
C ASN A 60 8.50 2.35 -2.32
N ASP A 61 9.05 1.22 -2.77
CA ASP A 61 10.03 1.19 -3.87
C ASP A 61 9.43 1.74 -5.18
N LEU A 62 8.18 1.44 -5.49
CA LEU A 62 7.49 2.00 -6.64
C LEU A 62 7.35 3.53 -6.52
N ILE A 63 6.92 4.03 -5.37
CA ILE A 63 6.83 5.47 -5.07
C ILE A 63 8.19 6.15 -5.29
N HIS A 64 9.27 5.56 -4.77
CA HIS A 64 10.62 6.08 -4.93
C HIS A 64 11.07 6.08 -6.40
N ARG A 65 10.75 5.01 -7.17
CA ARG A 65 11.07 4.91 -8.60
C ARG A 65 10.30 5.90 -9.46
N LEU A 66 9.06 6.22 -9.08
CA LEU A 66 8.26 7.28 -9.71
C LEU A 66 8.73 8.68 -9.31
N ASN A 67 9.78 8.76 -8.47
CA ASN A 67 10.43 9.98 -8.03
C ASN A 67 9.46 10.95 -7.35
N TRP A 68 8.53 10.44 -6.53
CA TRP A 68 7.68 11.26 -5.67
C TRP A 68 8.46 11.85 -4.46
N ARG A 69 9.81 11.77 -4.48
CA ARG A 69 10.74 11.95 -3.37
C ARG A 69 10.68 13.30 -2.64
N ASP A 70 10.03 14.31 -3.23
CA ASP A 70 9.92 15.67 -2.66
C ASP A 70 8.47 16.21 -2.63
N GLY A 71 7.47 15.39 -2.96
CA GLY A 71 6.05 15.74 -2.88
C GLY A 71 5.37 14.99 -1.75
N ASP A 72 4.42 15.63 -1.08
CA ASP A 72 3.55 14.98 -0.10
C ASP A 72 2.85 13.78 -0.77
N VAL A 73 3.26 12.56 -0.41
CA VAL A 73 2.60 11.34 -0.92
C VAL A 73 1.23 11.26 -0.29
N TYR A 74 0.17 11.39 -1.08
CA TYR A 74 -1.17 11.18 -0.57
C TYR A 74 -1.48 9.69 -0.57
N VAL A 75 -1.64 9.11 0.61
CA VAL A 75 -2.19 7.77 0.77
C VAL A 75 -3.65 7.91 1.19
N GLU A 76 -4.50 6.96 0.84
CA GLU A 76 -5.87 6.83 1.33
C GLU A 76 -6.18 5.35 1.51
N LEU A 77 -6.87 5.02 2.61
CA LEU A 77 -7.41 3.68 2.82
C LEU A 77 -8.72 3.59 2.04
N ILE A 78 -8.84 2.60 1.16
CA ILE A 78 -9.99 2.50 0.25
C ILE A 78 -10.96 1.43 0.72
N ASN A 79 -10.43 0.27 1.09
CA ASN A 79 -11.23 -0.88 1.47
C ASN A 79 -10.39 -1.87 2.28
N HIS A 80 -11.03 -2.89 2.83
CA HIS A 80 -10.39 -3.97 3.57
C HIS A 80 -11.20 -5.26 3.48
N SER A 81 -10.57 -6.38 3.83
CA SER A 81 -11.26 -7.63 4.14
C SER A 81 -11.97 -7.55 5.49
N GLU A 82 -12.98 -8.40 5.69
CA GLU A 82 -13.82 -8.40 6.90
C GLU A 82 -13.00 -8.58 8.19
N GLY A 83 -12.01 -9.49 8.19
CA GLY A 83 -11.17 -9.79 9.36
C GLY A 83 -10.20 -8.67 9.75
N LEU A 84 -10.05 -7.63 8.92
CA LEU A 84 -9.19 -6.48 9.19
C LEU A 84 -9.94 -5.20 9.54
N SER A 85 -11.26 -5.23 9.74
CA SER A 85 -12.07 -4.05 10.06
C SER A 85 -11.50 -3.23 11.23
N ASP A 86 -11.18 -3.87 12.35
CA ASP A 86 -10.64 -3.20 13.53
C ASP A 86 -9.27 -2.56 13.27
N PHE A 87 -8.43 -3.24 12.48
CA PHE A 87 -7.10 -2.72 12.14
C PHE A 87 -7.19 -1.56 11.16
N HIS A 88 -8.05 -1.67 10.16
CA HIS A 88 -8.33 -0.60 9.21
C HIS A 88 -8.85 0.66 9.93
N HIS A 89 -9.77 0.49 10.88
CA HIS A 89 -10.25 1.60 11.73
C HIS A 89 -9.12 2.19 12.59
N TRP A 90 -8.29 1.34 13.20
CA TRP A 90 -7.13 1.80 13.98
C TRP A 90 -6.13 2.62 13.15
N LEU A 91 -5.91 2.26 11.88
CA LEU A 91 -5.09 3.04 10.96
C LEU A 91 -5.69 4.43 10.66
N TYR A 92 -7.03 4.56 10.64
CA TYR A 92 -7.71 5.84 10.50
C TYR A 92 -7.61 6.72 11.77
N GLU A 93 -7.87 6.14 12.95
CA GLU A 93 -7.95 6.91 14.21
C GLU A 93 -6.61 7.47 14.68
N LYS A 94 -5.49 6.87 14.25
CA LYS A 94 -4.14 7.39 14.52
C LYS A 94 -3.78 8.63 13.68
N GLY A 95 -4.58 9.00 12.68
CA GLY A 95 -4.21 9.96 11.65
C GLY A 95 -4.99 11.27 11.67
N TYR A 96 -4.64 12.20 12.57
CA TYR A 96 -4.65 13.59 12.14
C TYR A 96 -3.56 13.72 11.05
N PHE A 97 -3.97 13.67 9.78
CA PHE A 97 -3.16 13.95 8.58
C PHE A 97 -1.98 13.02 8.21
N THR A 98 -1.97 11.71 8.49
CA THR A 98 -0.99 10.83 7.80
C THR A 98 -1.51 9.43 7.46
N HIS A 99 -2.31 9.29 6.40
CA HIS A 99 -2.64 8.00 5.78
C HIS A 99 -1.41 7.16 5.38
N HIS A 100 -0.21 7.76 5.39
CA HIS A 100 1.09 7.08 5.32
C HIS A 100 1.25 5.95 6.35
N CYS A 101 0.49 5.98 7.45
CA CYS A 101 0.52 4.92 8.47
C CYS A 101 0.24 3.52 7.89
N ALA A 102 -0.51 3.43 6.79
CA ALA A 102 -0.77 2.18 6.09
C ALA A 102 0.49 1.60 5.43
N LEU A 103 1.44 2.46 5.05
CA LEU A 103 2.73 2.11 4.43
C LEU A 103 3.89 2.11 5.44
N ASP A 104 3.60 2.20 6.75
CA ASP A 104 4.60 2.06 7.81
C ASP A 104 4.58 0.63 8.36
N LEU A 105 5.67 -0.10 8.11
CA LEU A 105 5.87 -1.47 8.59
C LEU A 105 5.69 -1.60 10.11
N ASN A 106 6.08 -0.58 10.89
CA ASN A 106 6.01 -0.66 12.35
C ASN A 106 4.58 -0.73 12.86
N ASN A 107 3.63 -0.09 12.16
CA ASN A 107 2.21 -0.16 12.51
C ASN A 107 1.66 -1.58 12.33
N TRP A 108 2.04 -2.25 11.25
CA TRP A 108 1.66 -3.63 10.99
C TRP A 108 2.34 -4.60 11.95
N ARG A 109 3.64 -4.44 12.21
CA ARG A 109 4.39 -5.24 13.20
C ARG A 109 3.82 -5.10 14.59
N LYS A 110 3.46 -3.88 15.01
CA LYS A 110 2.82 -3.66 16.31
C LYS A 110 1.50 -4.41 16.46
N ARG A 111 0.74 -4.56 15.37
CA ARG A 111 -0.55 -5.25 15.39
C ARG A 111 -0.43 -6.77 15.25
N PHE A 112 0.52 -7.24 14.44
CA PHE A 112 0.58 -8.62 13.96
C PHE A 112 1.94 -9.31 14.09
N GLY A 113 3.01 -8.58 14.37
CA GLY A 113 4.40 -9.08 14.41
C GLY A 113 4.67 -10.12 15.50
N ASP A 114 3.87 -10.17 16.56
CA ASP A 114 3.99 -11.17 17.62
C ASP A 114 3.20 -12.47 17.35
N LYS A 115 2.58 -12.61 16.16
CA LYS A 115 1.66 -13.71 15.82
C LYS A 115 2.15 -14.66 14.71
N GLN A 116 3.42 -14.58 14.29
CA GLN A 116 4.00 -15.51 13.31
C GLN A 116 4.74 -16.65 13.99
#